data_AF-A0A5C8C410-F1
#
_entry.id   AF-A0A5C8C410-F1
#
_cell.length_a   1.000
_cell.length_b   1.000
_cell.length_c   1.000
_cell.angle_alpha   90.00
_cell.angle_beta   90.00
_cell.angle_gamma   90.00
#
_symmetry.space_group_name_H-M   'P 1'
#
loop_
_entity.id
_entity.type
_entity.pdbx_description
1 polymer ?
#
loop_
_entity_poly.entity_id
_entity_poly.type
_entity_poly.pdbx_seq_one_letter_code
_entity_poly.pdbx_strand_id
1 'polypeptide(L)'
;MKNNLTYLKGFGMKKLSTFNFQLSTLALALAASSGAFAVVDLGNGAIFGIPNAVGGGGATVVGHNNSGGGLNPTVIGNYNTNVGDTTVVGFGNSTPGAEGFVGGSFNTVNGFGSAVIGRNNTTNDNYNVAVGASNSVSGAGSTAVGNSITINGSNGTSVGGHNIVNGVQSSSFGDWAWTGGDRATAIGSQSWANADDSTALGY
;
A
#
# COMPACT_ATOMS: atom_id res chain seq x y z
N MET A 1 31.84 70.50 -5.67
CA MET A 1 30.77 71.27 -6.33
C MET A 1 29.54 70.38 -6.47
N LYS A 2 28.35 70.95 -6.26
CA LYS A 2 27.04 70.30 -6.09
C LYS A 2 26.51 69.63 -7.38
N ASN A 3 25.70 68.59 -7.22
CA ASN A 3 24.40 68.38 -7.90
C ASN A 3 23.69 67.15 -7.28
N ASN A 4 22.75 67.36 -6.34
CA ASN A 4 21.30 67.43 -6.55
C ASN A 4 20.67 66.15 -7.13
N LEU A 5 20.04 65.35 -6.27
CA LEU A 5 18.74 64.74 -6.57
C LEU A 5 17.90 64.72 -5.28
N THR A 6 16.96 65.65 -5.21
CA THR A 6 15.93 65.78 -4.19
C THR A 6 14.82 64.77 -4.49
N TYR A 7 14.56 63.76 -3.65
CA TYR A 7 13.24 63.09 -3.63
C TYR A 7 12.90 62.50 -2.25
N LEU A 8 11.79 62.99 -1.70
CA LEU A 8 10.89 62.39 -0.70
C LEU A 8 11.40 62.18 0.75
N LYS A 9 11.57 63.28 1.49
CA LYS A 9 11.27 63.30 2.94
C LYS A 9 9.75 63.42 3.10
N GLY A 10 9.02 62.32 3.27
CA GLY A 10 7.56 62.41 3.41
C GLY A 10 6.75 61.13 3.64
N PHE A 11 7.35 59.94 3.66
CA PHE A 11 6.68 58.72 4.13
C PHE A 11 7.64 57.96 5.02
N GLY A 12 7.27 57.80 6.30
CA GLY A 12 8.03 56.98 7.23
C GLY A 12 7.98 55.53 6.78
N MET A 13 8.98 55.08 6.01
CA MET A 13 9.26 53.67 5.86
C MET A 13 9.78 53.17 7.20
N LYS A 14 8.86 52.73 8.08
CA LYS A 14 9.21 51.81 9.16
C LYS A 14 9.95 50.66 8.50
N LYS A 15 11.19 50.42 8.95
CA LYS A 15 11.97 49.23 8.61
C LYS A 15 11.03 48.04 8.80
N LEU A 16 10.59 47.42 7.70
CA LEU A 16 9.72 46.26 7.75
C LEU A 16 10.56 45.19 8.46
N SER A 17 10.26 44.93 9.73
CA SER A 17 10.88 43.85 10.49
C SER A 17 10.72 42.60 9.64
N THR A 18 11.82 41.89 9.40
CA THR A 18 11.84 40.64 8.64
C THR A 18 10.70 39.75 9.12
N PHE A 19 9.59 39.73 8.37
CA PHE A 19 8.49 38.82 8.62
C PHE A 19 9.03 37.47 8.20
N ASN A 20 9.47 36.67 9.18
CA ASN A 20 9.82 35.27 8.98
C ASN A 20 8.54 34.53 8.59
N PHE A 21 8.15 34.60 7.32
CA PHE A 21 7.28 33.58 6.74
C PHE A 21 8.07 32.29 6.79
N GLN A 22 7.76 31.44 7.77
CA GLN A 22 8.21 30.06 7.78
C GLN A 22 7.75 29.47 6.44
N LEU A 23 8.69 28.95 5.64
CA LEU A 23 8.39 28.39 4.31
C LEU A 23 7.29 27.30 4.39
N SER A 24 7.15 26.67 5.56
CA SER A 24 6.10 25.72 5.92
C SER A 24 4.68 26.30 5.95
N THR A 25 4.48 27.56 6.33
CA THR A 25 3.14 28.17 6.37
C THR A 25 2.68 28.66 5.00
N LEU A 26 3.61 29.01 4.11
CA LEU A 26 3.30 29.39 2.72
C LEU A 26 2.92 28.16 1.86
N ALA A 27 3.56 27.01 2.09
CA ALA A 27 3.21 25.75 1.44
C ALA A 27 1.79 25.28 1.78
N LEU A 28 1.37 25.44 3.05
CA LEU A 28 0.01 25.11 3.50
C LEU A 28 -1.05 26.07 2.90
N ALA A 29 -0.72 27.34 2.72
CA ALA A 29 -1.63 28.35 2.14
C ALA A 29 -1.79 28.21 0.61
N LEU A 30 -0.77 27.76 -0.11
CA LEU A 30 -0.83 27.55 -1.56
C LEU A 30 -1.68 26.32 -1.94
N ALA A 31 -1.66 25.27 -1.10
CA ALA A 31 -2.48 24.07 -1.29
C ALA A 31 -4.01 24.32 -1.20
N ALA A 32 -4.43 25.41 -0.56
CA ALA A 32 -5.85 25.71 -0.33
C ALA A 32 -6.52 26.56 -1.44
N SER A 33 -5.76 27.16 -2.37
CA SER A 33 -6.28 28.22 -3.25
C SER A 33 -6.26 27.95 -4.77
N SER A 34 -5.62 26.89 -5.26
CA SER A 34 -5.64 26.55 -6.69
C SER A 34 -5.85 25.05 -6.90
N GLY A 35 -6.91 24.67 -7.62
CA GLY A 35 -7.39 23.30 -7.81
C GLY A 35 -6.45 22.30 -8.53
N ALA A 36 -5.14 22.51 -8.55
CA ALA A 36 -4.13 21.47 -8.77
C ALA A 36 -2.74 21.99 -8.36
N PHE A 37 -1.90 21.04 -7.91
CA PHE A 37 -0.46 21.14 -7.66
C PHE A 37 -0.03 21.64 -6.27
N ALA A 38 0.16 20.70 -5.35
CA ALA A 38 0.89 20.91 -4.11
C ALA A 38 2.14 20.01 -4.10
N VAL A 39 3.22 20.46 -4.74
CA VAL A 39 4.57 19.94 -4.42
C VAL A 39 4.93 20.52 -3.07
N VAL A 40 4.52 19.83 -2.01
CA VAL A 40 5.00 20.09 -0.66
C VAL A 40 6.23 19.21 -0.46
N ASP A 41 7.40 19.77 -0.76
CA ASP A 41 8.67 19.14 -0.38
C ASP A 41 8.98 19.48 1.08
N LEU A 42 8.68 18.53 1.98
CA LEU A 42 9.13 18.58 3.37
C LEU A 42 10.34 17.65 3.61
N GLY A 43 11.01 17.14 2.56
CA GLY A 43 12.23 16.34 2.69
C GLY A 43 12.42 15.24 1.64
N ASN A 44 12.47 15.60 0.36
CA ASN A 44 12.81 14.78 -0.82
C ASN A 44 11.66 13.96 -1.44
N GLY A 45 10.40 14.29 -1.15
CA GLY A 45 9.22 13.58 -1.69
C GLY A 45 8.51 14.33 -2.82
N ALA A 46 7.68 13.63 -3.60
CA ALA A 46 6.89 14.22 -4.68
C ALA A 46 5.39 13.95 -4.45
N ILE A 47 4.62 15.00 -4.15
CA ILE A 47 3.18 14.92 -3.89
C ILE A 47 2.43 15.59 -5.05
N PHE A 48 1.50 14.87 -5.67
CA PHE A 48 0.68 15.37 -6.77
C PHE A 48 -0.80 15.00 -6.58
N GLY A 49 -1.69 15.98 -6.72
CA GLY A 49 -3.14 15.81 -6.50
C GLY A 49 -3.58 16.12 -5.07
N ILE A 50 -4.90 16.26 -4.88
CA ILE A 50 -5.49 16.77 -3.62
C ILE A 50 -6.78 16.02 -3.26
N PRO A 51 -7.07 15.84 -1.95
CA PRO A 51 -6.11 15.93 -0.84
C PRO A 51 -5.17 14.72 -0.84
N ASN A 52 -3.88 14.85 -0.57
CA ASN A 52 -3.01 13.71 -0.24
C ASN A 52 -2.30 14.02 1.08
N ALA A 53 -2.08 13.00 1.89
CA ALA A 53 -1.37 13.09 3.17
C ALA A 53 -0.03 12.34 3.08
N VAL A 54 1.03 12.93 3.62
CA VAL A 54 2.35 12.29 3.72
C VAL A 54 2.86 12.45 5.13
N GLY A 55 3.26 11.34 5.75
CA GLY A 55 3.79 11.29 7.11
C GLY A 55 5.30 11.11 7.19
N GLY A 56 5.91 10.42 6.23
CA GLY A 56 7.34 10.11 6.22
C GLY A 56 8.13 10.82 5.10
N GLY A 57 9.46 10.83 5.24
CA GLY A 57 10.37 11.43 4.26
C GLY A 57 10.48 10.61 2.96
N GLY A 58 10.76 11.28 1.83
CA GLY A 58 11.02 10.62 0.54
C GLY A 58 9.81 10.01 -0.17
N ALA A 59 8.59 10.22 0.30
CA ALA A 59 7.39 9.64 -0.30
C ALA A 59 7.08 10.20 -1.70
N THR A 60 6.69 9.34 -2.64
CA THR A 60 6.04 9.72 -3.90
C THR A 60 4.55 9.41 -3.80
N VAL A 61 3.68 10.43 -3.72
CA VAL A 61 2.23 10.23 -3.57
C VAL A 61 1.47 10.98 -4.66
N VAL A 62 0.75 10.24 -5.51
CA VAL A 62 0.10 10.76 -6.72
C VAL A 62 -1.38 10.36 -6.76
N GLY A 63 -2.26 11.33 -7.01
CA GLY A 63 -3.70 11.13 -7.25
C GLY A 63 -4.57 11.77 -6.18
N HIS A 64 -5.67 11.14 -5.79
CA HIS A 64 -6.68 11.75 -4.90
C HIS A 64 -6.92 10.94 -3.62
N ASN A 65 -6.82 11.61 -2.48
CA ASN A 65 -7.10 11.08 -1.15
C ASN A 65 -6.22 9.89 -0.74
N ASN A 66 -4.94 9.92 -1.11
CA ASN A 66 -3.97 8.93 -0.67
C ASN A 66 -3.24 9.38 0.60
N SER A 67 -2.82 8.43 1.42
CA SER A 67 -1.95 8.62 2.57
C SER A 67 -0.67 7.78 2.41
N GLY A 68 0.50 8.42 2.40
CA GLY A 68 1.82 7.79 2.40
C GLY A 68 2.57 8.05 3.71
N GLY A 69 2.41 7.17 4.69
CA GLY A 69 2.96 7.34 6.05
C GLY A 69 4.39 6.85 6.24
N GLY A 70 4.85 5.88 5.44
CA GLY A 70 6.16 5.26 5.60
C GLY A 70 7.34 6.14 5.15
N LEU A 71 8.56 5.63 5.32
CA LEU A 71 9.76 6.19 4.69
C LEU A 71 9.83 5.72 3.24
N ASN A 72 10.01 6.63 2.28
CA ASN A 72 10.11 6.36 0.84
C ASN A 72 8.95 5.59 0.14
N PRO A 73 7.68 5.64 0.60
CA PRO A 73 6.62 4.90 -0.08
C PRO A 73 6.33 5.50 -1.46
N THR A 74 5.90 4.65 -2.39
CA THR A 74 5.30 5.10 -3.67
C THR A 74 3.82 4.77 -3.65
N VAL A 75 2.94 5.77 -3.60
CA VAL A 75 1.49 5.59 -3.51
C VAL A 75 0.81 6.31 -4.67
N ILE A 76 0.18 5.57 -5.58
CA ILE A 76 -0.41 6.10 -6.81
C ILE A 76 -1.87 5.65 -6.93
N GLY A 77 -2.78 6.58 -7.21
CA GLY A 77 -4.19 6.30 -7.51
C GLY A 77 -5.13 7.04 -6.58
N ASN A 78 -6.15 6.39 -6.04
CA ASN A 78 -7.14 7.05 -5.20
C ASN A 78 -7.43 6.28 -3.90
N TYR A 79 -7.63 7.00 -2.81
CA TYR A 79 -8.06 6.43 -1.52
C TYR A 79 -7.13 5.35 -0.95
N ASN A 80 -5.84 5.32 -1.34
CA ASN A 80 -4.90 4.35 -0.78
C ASN A 80 -4.34 4.84 0.55
N THR A 81 -4.31 3.98 1.56
CA THR A 81 -3.70 4.24 2.86
C THR A 81 -2.50 3.33 3.03
N ASN A 82 -1.30 3.88 2.90
CA ASN A 82 -0.05 3.19 3.15
C ASN A 82 0.61 3.73 4.42
N VAL A 83 0.94 2.85 5.35
CA VAL A 83 1.67 3.22 6.58
C VAL A 83 3.15 2.82 6.49
N GLY A 84 3.48 1.79 5.72
CA GLY A 84 4.83 1.26 5.56
C GLY A 84 5.60 1.80 4.35
N ASP A 85 6.84 1.35 4.21
CA ASP A 85 7.66 1.54 2.99
C ASP A 85 7.22 0.54 1.91
N THR A 86 6.12 0.86 1.23
CA THR A 86 5.46 -0.05 0.28
C THR A 86 5.14 0.69 -1.01
N THR A 87 5.24 0.02 -2.15
CA THR A 87 4.69 0.53 -3.40
C THR A 87 3.22 0.13 -3.52
N VAL A 88 2.32 1.11 -3.59
CA VAL A 88 0.87 0.92 -3.64
C VAL A 88 0.30 1.62 -4.87
N VAL A 89 -0.41 0.87 -5.72
CA VAL A 89 -1.01 1.40 -6.95
C VAL A 89 -2.47 0.96 -7.06
N GLY A 90 -3.40 1.91 -7.17
CA GLY A 90 -4.79 1.65 -7.51
C GLY A 90 -5.81 2.36 -6.60
N PHE A 91 -6.83 1.63 -6.12
CA PHE A 91 -7.98 2.21 -5.44
C PHE A 91 -8.24 1.61 -4.05
N GLY A 92 -8.26 2.40 -2.99
CA GLY A 92 -8.79 1.95 -1.70
C GLY A 92 -7.96 0.85 -1.02
N ASN A 93 -6.67 0.71 -1.34
CA ASN A 93 -5.82 -0.28 -0.67
C ASN A 93 -5.38 0.21 0.71
N SER A 94 -5.27 -0.69 1.68
CA SER A 94 -4.76 -0.44 3.04
C SER A 94 -3.53 -1.30 3.29
N THR A 95 -2.38 -0.67 3.52
CA THR A 95 -1.08 -1.37 3.60
C THR A 95 -0.31 -0.96 4.85
N PRO A 96 -0.73 -1.41 6.04
CA PRO A 96 0.08 -1.28 7.24
C PRO A 96 1.37 -2.13 7.20
N GLY A 97 1.39 -3.21 6.41
CA GLY A 97 2.58 -3.98 6.11
C GLY A 97 3.58 -3.17 5.28
N ALA A 98 4.79 -3.02 5.79
CA ALA A 98 5.92 -2.37 5.10
C ALA A 98 6.64 -3.34 4.15
N GLU A 99 7.52 -2.81 3.29
CA GLU A 99 8.41 -3.53 2.38
C GLU A 99 7.69 -4.40 1.34
N GLY A 100 6.47 -4.03 0.96
CA GLY A 100 5.64 -4.79 0.04
C GLY A 100 5.44 -4.16 -1.35
N PHE A 101 4.62 -4.85 -2.14
CA PHE A 101 4.00 -4.32 -3.35
C PHE A 101 2.50 -4.60 -3.32
N VAL A 102 1.68 -3.58 -3.56
CA VAL A 102 0.22 -3.71 -3.57
C VAL A 102 -0.38 -3.04 -4.79
N GLY A 103 -1.09 -3.82 -5.61
CA GLY A 103 -1.72 -3.37 -6.85
C GLY A 103 -3.20 -3.71 -6.91
N GLY A 104 -4.02 -2.81 -7.46
CA GLY A 104 -5.44 -3.06 -7.72
C GLY A 104 -6.34 -2.34 -6.72
N SER A 105 -7.37 -3.00 -6.18
CA SER A 105 -8.40 -2.32 -5.40
C SER A 105 -8.83 -3.04 -4.12
N PHE A 106 -9.01 -2.28 -3.05
CA PHE A 106 -9.52 -2.79 -1.77
C PHE A 106 -8.70 -3.91 -1.13
N ASN A 107 -7.40 -4.00 -1.44
CA ASN A 107 -6.55 -4.98 -0.76
C ASN A 107 -6.16 -4.49 0.63
N THR A 108 -6.07 -5.40 1.60
CA THR A 108 -5.61 -5.14 2.97
C THR A 108 -4.35 -5.97 3.25
N VAL A 109 -3.23 -5.31 3.45
CA VAL A 109 -1.92 -5.97 3.58
C VAL A 109 -1.32 -5.63 4.93
N ASN A 110 -1.53 -6.51 5.91
CA ASN A 110 -1.02 -6.37 7.27
C ASN A 110 0.40 -6.93 7.43
N GLY A 111 0.76 -7.92 6.62
CA GLY A 111 2.05 -8.57 6.62
C GLY A 111 3.18 -7.74 6.04
N PHE A 112 4.33 -7.76 6.71
CA PHE A 112 5.58 -7.23 6.18
C PHE A 112 6.04 -8.02 4.95
N GLY A 113 6.63 -7.35 3.96
CA GLY A 113 7.27 -8.01 2.81
C GLY A 113 6.29 -8.71 1.86
N SER A 114 5.00 -8.38 1.89
CA SER A 114 3.98 -9.09 1.12
C SER A 114 3.71 -8.45 -0.26
N ALA A 115 3.42 -9.28 -1.26
CA ALA A 115 3.07 -8.87 -2.62
C ALA A 115 1.61 -9.23 -2.94
N VAL A 116 0.77 -8.22 -3.13
CA VAL A 116 -0.69 -8.41 -3.28
C VAL A 116 -1.21 -7.70 -4.53
N ILE A 117 -1.88 -8.43 -5.42
CA ILE A 117 -2.36 -7.90 -6.70
C ILE A 117 -3.80 -8.34 -6.94
N GLY A 118 -4.68 -7.38 -7.22
CA GLY A 118 -6.04 -7.63 -7.66
C GLY A 118 -7.07 -6.97 -6.75
N ARG A 119 -8.15 -7.66 -6.37
CA ARG A 119 -9.28 -7.05 -5.66
C ARG A 119 -9.62 -7.74 -4.35
N ASN A 120 -9.72 -6.96 -3.27
CA ASN A 120 -10.27 -7.45 -2.00
C ASN A 120 -9.48 -8.63 -1.42
N ASN A 121 -8.16 -8.68 -1.61
CA ASN A 121 -7.31 -9.66 -0.97
C ASN A 121 -6.87 -9.17 0.41
N THR A 122 -6.75 -10.08 1.37
CA THR A 122 -6.27 -9.80 2.72
C THR A 122 -5.10 -10.71 3.05
N THR A 123 -3.97 -10.13 3.45
CA THR A 123 -2.80 -10.88 3.95
C THR A 123 -2.49 -10.45 5.38
N ASN A 124 -2.50 -11.39 6.33
CA ASN A 124 -2.39 -11.10 7.76
C ASN A 124 -1.01 -11.39 8.36
N ASP A 125 -0.13 -12.07 7.62
CA ASP A 125 1.21 -12.45 8.06
C ASP A 125 2.25 -12.12 6.99
N ASN A 126 3.52 -12.27 7.34
CA ASN A 126 4.66 -11.78 6.58
C ASN A 126 4.95 -12.63 5.33
N TYR A 127 5.58 -11.99 4.34
CA TYR A 127 6.11 -12.62 3.13
C TYR A 127 5.05 -13.37 2.30
N ASN A 128 3.81 -12.88 2.31
CA ASN A 128 2.72 -13.50 1.58
C ASN A 128 2.63 -13.00 0.14
N VAL A 129 2.18 -13.87 -0.75
CA VAL A 129 1.79 -13.53 -2.12
C VAL A 129 0.31 -13.79 -2.28
N ALA A 130 -0.47 -12.79 -2.68
CA ALA A 130 -1.90 -12.95 -2.96
C ALA A 130 -2.26 -12.28 -4.29
N VAL A 131 -2.59 -13.08 -5.30
CA VAL A 131 -2.93 -12.61 -6.64
C VAL A 131 -4.33 -13.05 -7.02
N GLY A 132 -5.18 -12.10 -7.43
CA GLY A 132 -6.55 -12.36 -7.87
C GLY A 132 -7.59 -11.64 -7.02
N ALA A 133 -8.63 -12.34 -6.56
CA ALA A 133 -9.73 -11.66 -5.86
C ALA A 133 -10.25 -12.40 -4.63
N SER A 134 -10.55 -11.66 -3.56
CA SER A 134 -11.15 -12.20 -2.33
C SER A 134 -10.32 -13.30 -1.66
N ASN A 135 -9.00 -13.29 -1.80
CA ASN A 135 -8.14 -14.25 -1.10
C ASN A 135 -7.87 -13.79 0.34
N SER A 136 -7.82 -14.73 1.28
CA SER A 136 -7.45 -14.51 2.68
C SER A 136 -6.26 -15.38 3.06
N VAL A 137 -5.09 -14.76 3.25
CA VAL A 137 -3.83 -15.46 3.53
C VAL A 137 -3.34 -15.07 4.92
N SER A 138 -3.42 -16.01 5.86
CA SER A 138 -3.06 -15.81 7.27
C SER A 138 -1.83 -16.59 7.69
N GLY A 139 -1.37 -17.58 6.93
CA GLY A 139 -0.12 -18.29 7.22
C GLY A 139 1.09 -17.55 6.66
N ALA A 140 2.15 -17.34 7.45
CA ALA A 140 3.40 -16.72 6.99
C ALA A 140 4.00 -17.42 5.76
N GLY A 141 4.56 -16.65 4.82
CA GLY A 141 5.30 -17.17 3.67
C GLY A 141 4.44 -17.97 2.68
N SER A 142 3.15 -17.65 2.59
CA SER A 142 2.18 -18.40 1.80
C SER A 142 1.86 -17.72 0.47
N THR A 143 1.37 -18.50 -0.49
CA THR A 143 1.03 -18.03 -1.84
C THR A 143 -0.38 -18.44 -2.23
N ALA A 144 -1.25 -17.46 -2.49
CA ALA A 144 -2.59 -17.66 -3.04
C ALA A 144 -2.69 -17.02 -4.43
N VAL A 145 -3.05 -17.81 -5.45
CA VAL A 145 -3.27 -17.32 -6.82
C VAL A 145 -4.63 -17.76 -7.33
N GLY A 146 -5.59 -16.84 -7.39
CA GLY A 146 -6.93 -17.10 -7.89
C GLY A 146 -8.03 -16.35 -7.14
N ASN A 147 -9.17 -17.01 -6.90
CA ASN A 147 -10.34 -16.38 -6.28
C ASN A 147 -10.84 -17.11 -5.04
N SER A 148 -11.17 -16.34 -3.99
CA SER A 148 -11.82 -16.87 -2.78
C SER A 148 -11.01 -17.97 -2.08
N ILE A 149 -9.68 -17.90 -2.17
CA ILE A 149 -8.78 -18.85 -1.51
C ILE A 149 -8.60 -18.45 -0.04
N THR A 150 -8.59 -19.43 0.87
CA THR A 150 -8.20 -19.24 2.27
C THR A 150 -6.97 -20.08 2.59
N ILE A 151 -5.89 -19.45 3.06
CA ILE A 151 -4.68 -20.14 3.53
C ILE A 151 -4.45 -19.78 5.00
N ASN A 152 -4.54 -20.76 5.88
CA ASN A 152 -4.31 -20.61 7.32
C ASN A 152 -2.95 -21.20 7.74
N GLY A 153 -2.50 -22.28 7.08
CA GLY A 153 -1.21 -22.90 7.37
C GLY A 153 -0.04 -22.08 6.83
N SER A 154 1.04 -21.97 7.60
CA SER A 154 2.27 -21.33 7.13
C SER A 154 2.88 -22.11 5.97
N ASN A 155 3.58 -21.39 5.09
CA ASN A 155 4.14 -21.93 3.85
C ASN A 155 3.10 -22.66 2.98
N GLY A 156 1.83 -22.25 3.07
CA GLY A 156 0.76 -22.83 2.28
C GLY A 156 0.79 -22.31 0.85
N THR A 157 0.49 -23.16 -0.12
CA THR A 157 0.35 -22.76 -1.53
C THR A 157 -1.02 -23.14 -2.06
N SER A 158 -1.70 -22.21 -2.72
CA SER A 158 -2.99 -22.50 -3.34
C SER A 158 -3.17 -21.79 -4.66
N VAL A 159 -3.64 -22.54 -5.66
CA VAL A 159 -3.94 -22.03 -7.00
C VAL A 159 -5.32 -22.49 -7.45
N GLY A 160 -6.17 -21.55 -7.85
CA GLY A 160 -7.52 -21.81 -8.38
C GLY A 160 -8.64 -21.05 -7.66
N GLY A 161 -9.69 -21.75 -7.22
CA GLY A 161 -10.92 -21.15 -6.71
C GLY A 161 -11.40 -21.78 -5.40
N HIS A 162 -11.85 -21.00 -4.43
CA HIS A 162 -12.54 -21.52 -3.23
C HIS A 162 -11.76 -22.56 -2.40
N ASN A 163 -10.44 -22.64 -2.58
CA ASN A 163 -9.61 -23.62 -1.90
C ASN A 163 -9.35 -23.23 -0.45
N ILE A 164 -9.18 -24.24 0.43
CA ILE A 164 -8.85 -24.05 1.85
C ILE A 164 -7.60 -24.85 2.20
N VAL A 165 -6.54 -24.15 2.62
CA VAL A 165 -5.24 -24.72 3.00
C VAL A 165 -4.98 -24.46 4.48
N ASN A 166 -5.24 -25.46 5.32
CA ASN A 166 -5.08 -25.36 6.77
C ASN A 166 -3.75 -25.92 7.28
N GLY A 167 -3.23 -26.95 6.64
CA GLY A 167 -1.98 -27.58 7.06
C GLY A 167 -0.75 -26.71 6.81
N VAL A 168 0.24 -26.81 7.68
CA VAL A 168 1.56 -26.20 7.48
C VAL A 168 2.26 -26.88 6.29
N GLN A 169 2.94 -26.11 5.45
CA GLN A 169 3.63 -26.58 4.25
C GLN A 169 2.72 -27.39 3.29
N SER A 170 1.43 -27.11 3.30
CA SER A 170 0.45 -27.86 2.53
C SER A 170 0.03 -27.11 1.26
N SER A 171 -0.50 -27.83 0.27
CA SER A 171 -0.86 -27.25 -1.03
C SER A 171 -2.22 -27.69 -1.57
N SER A 172 -2.92 -26.79 -2.26
CA SER A 172 -4.19 -27.03 -2.95
C SER A 172 -4.17 -26.50 -4.39
N PHE A 173 -4.56 -27.31 -5.36
CA PHE A 173 -4.64 -26.90 -6.76
C PHE A 173 -5.98 -27.33 -7.36
N GLY A 174 -6.87 -26.39 -7.69
CA GLY A 174 -8.21 -26.71 -8.19
C GLY A 174 -9.29 -25.70 -7.78
N ASP A 175 -10.54 -26.13 -7.87
CA ASP A 175 -11.71 -25.42 -7.32
C ASP A 175 -12.30 -26.23 -6.17
N TRP A 176 -12.52 -25.62 -5.00
CA TRP A 176 -12.98 -26.32 -3.78
C TRP A 176 -12.04 -27.43 -3.28
N ALA A 177 -10.74 -27.35 -3.54
CA ALA A 177 -9.76 -28.26 -2.94
C ALA A 177 -9.55 -27.92 -1.45
N TRP A 178 -9.38 -28.96 -0.62
CA TRP A 178 -9.18 -28.83 0.82
C TRP A 178 -7.92 -29.57 1.27
N THR A 179 -7.01 -28.85 1.91
CA THR A 179 -5.77 -29.41 2.49
C THR A 179 -5.76 -29.21 4.00
N GLY A 180 -6.18 -30.23 4.74
CA GLY A 180 -6.28 -30.19 6.20
C GLY A 180 -5.02 -30.61 6.94
N GLY A 181 -4.26 -31.57 6.39
CA GLY A 181 -3.06 -32.13 7.04
C GLY A 181 -1.80 -31.34 6.75
N ASP A 182 -0.84 -31.40 7.67
CA ASP A 182 0.48 -30.83 7.47
C ASP A 182 1.22 -31.56 6.35
N ARG A 183 1.95 -30.82 5.50
CA ARG A 183 2.67 -31.33 4.32
C ARG A 183 1.77 -32.08 3.33
N ALA A 184 0.45 -31.93 3.43
CA ALA A 184 -0.49 -32.58 2.53
C ALA A 184 -0.66 -31.82 1.21
N THR A 185 -1.11 -32.51 0.16
CA THR A 185 -1.33 -31.94 -1.18
C THR A 185 -2.65 -32.42 -1.77
N ALA A 186 -3.50 -31.48 -2.18
CA ALA A 186 -4.75 -31.75 -2.88
C ALA A 186 -4.68 -31.19 -4.31
N ILE A 187 -4.86 -32.04 -5.33
CA ILE A 187 -4.85 -31.65 -6.75
C ILE A 187 -6.14 -32.15 -7.43
N GLY A 188 -6.95 -31.19 -7.87
CA GLY A 188 -8.20 -31.37 -8.60
C GLY A 188 -9.40 -30.77 -7.86
N SER A 189 -10.50 -30.60 -8.58
CA SER A 189 -11.72 -30.00 -8.03
C SER A 189 -12.27 -30.87 -6.91
N GLN A 190 -12.64 -30.28 -5.77
CA GLN A 190 -13.18 -31.02 -4.61
C GLN A 190 -12.24 -32.10 -4.00
N SER A 191 -10.94 -32.07 -4.33
CA SER A 191 -9.96 -33.01 -3.77
C SER A 191 -9.61 -32.68 -2.30
N TRP A 192 -9.60 -33.69 -1.42
CA TRP A 192 -9.45 -33.52 0.03
C TRP A 192 -8.25 -34.31 0.58
N ALA A 193 -7.21 -33.61 1.04
CA ALA A 193 -6.02 -34.18 1.67
C ALA A 193 -5.95 -33.75 3.15
N ASN A 194 -6.64 -34.51 4.02
CA ASN A 194 -6.87 -34.14 5.43
C ASN A 194 -5.93 -34.81 6.44
N ALA A 195 -5.14 -35.79 6.01
CA ALA A 195 -4.13 -36.41 6.86
C ALA A 195 -2.76 -35.80 6.59
N ASP A 196 -1.90 -35.79 7.61
CA ASP A 196 -0.51 -35.36 7.44
C ASP A 196 0.19 -36.20 6.36
N ASP A 197 1.04 -35.54 5.57
CA ASP A 197 1.81 -36.14 4.47
C ASP A 197 0.95 -36.79 3.37
N SER A 198 -0.37 -36.56 3.38
CA SER A 198 -1.29 -37.18 2.41
C SER A 198 -1.29 -36.45 1.07
N THR A 199 -1.55 -37.21 0.01
CA THR A 199 -1.78 -36.65 -1.33
C THR A 199 -3.11 -37.15 -1.87
N ALA A 200 -3.99 -36.22 -2.28
CA ALA A 200 -5.24 -36.50 -2.97
C ALA A 200 -5.14 -35.99 -4.41
N LEU A 201 -5.34 -36.87 -5.40
CA LEU A 201 -5.30 -36.55 -6.82
C LEU A 201 -6.61 -36.97 -7.49
N GLY A 202 -7.26 -36.06 -8.22
CA GLY A 202 -8.50 -36.32 -8.96
C GLY A 202 -9.60 -35.29 -8.69
N TYR A 203 -10.76 -35.48 -9.31
CA TYR A 203 -11.96 -34.66 -9.15
C TYR A 203 -13.22 -35.54 -9.06
#